data_AF-A0A933BPA1-F1
#
_entry.id   AF-A0A933BPA1-F1
#
_cell.length_a   1.000
_cell.length_b   1.000
_cell.length_c   1.000
_cell.angle_alpha   90.00
_cell.angle_beta   90.00
_cell.angle_gamma   90.00
#
_symmetry.space_group_name_H-M   'P 1'
#
loop_
_entity.id
_entity.type
_entity.pdbx_description
1 polymer ?
#
loop_
_entity_poly.entity_id
_entity_poly.type
_entity_poly.pdbx_seq_one_letter_code
_entity_poly.pdbx_strand_id
1 'polypeptide(L)'
;MRALNNTPPLFPYLLAVALKITGGSEWAMRLAFLPFDLALACGLYALARRFLARPLLPVLIVLACPAFVVGSNLLYPDKMSTAFGVIALVGFLKGSQENHQGWFWGSALIAAAAMLCKYAAVVFPLTVMAYA
;
A
#
# COMPACT_ATOMS: atom_id res chain seq x y z
N MET A 1 3.24 -34.71 -0.33
CA MET A 1 3.95 -33.41 -0.22
C MET A 1 2.96 -32.38 0.33
N ARG A 2 3.19 -31.81 1.51
CA ARG A 2 2.37 -30.69 2.00
C ARG A 2 2.70 -29.47 1.12
N ALA A 3 1.70 -28.88 0.47
CA ALA A 3 1.89 -27.66 -0.30
C ALA A 3 2.27 -26.53 0.67
N LEU A 4 3.55 -26.14 0.67
CA LEU A 4 4.01 -24.95 1.38
C LEU A 4 3.38 -23.74 0.71
N ASN A 5 2.53 -23.03 1.45
CA ASN A 5 1.93 -21.80 0.96
C ASN A 5 2.99 -20.69 0.97
N ASN A 6 3.45 -20.31 -0.22
CA ASN A 6 4.45 -19.23 -0.41
C ASN A 6 3.81 -17.84 -0.47
N THR A 7 2.54 -17.70 -0.11
CA THR A 7 1.86 -16.40 -0.06
C THR A 7 1.79 -15.90 1.38
N PRO A 8 2.23 -14.66 1.64
CA PRO A 8 2.04 -14.00 2.93
C PRO A 8 0.56 -13.97 3.34
N PRO A 9 0.25 -14.04 4.64
CA PRO A 9 -1.10 -14.34 5.09
C PRO A 9 -2.09 -13.17 5.03
N LEU A 10 -1.65 -11.92 5.04
CA LEU A 10 -2.57 -10.79 5.26
C LEU A 10 -3.52 -10.58 4.08
N PHE A 11 -3.01 -10.69 2.85
CA PHE A 11 -3.86 -10.57 1.65
C PHE A 11 -4.99 -11.62 1.62
N PRO A 12 -4.71 -12.95 1.72
CA PRO A 12 -5.77 -13.95 1.68
C PRO A 12 -6.75 -13.83 2.85
N TYR A 13 -6.33 -13.39 4.04
CA TYR A 13 -7.26 -13.13 5.15
C TYR A 13 -8.21 -11.96 4.85
N LEU A 14 -7.70 -10.85 4.33
CA LEU A 14 -8.53 -9.70 3.98
C LEU A 14 -9.45 -10.02 2.80
N LEU A 15 -8.98 -10.81 1.83
CA LEU A 15 -9.79 -11.33 0.75
C LEU A 15 -10.92 -12.22 1.27
N ALA A 16 -10.66 -13.12 2.22
CA ALA A 16 -11.69 -13.98 2.81
C ALA A 16 -12.76 -13.17 3.57
N VAL A 17 -12.36 -12.12 4.29
CA VAL A 17 -13.29 -11.20 4.96
C VAL A 17 -14.15 -10.46 3.92
N ALA A 18 -13.53 -9.91 2.88
CA ALA A 18 -14.24 -9.22 1.80
C ALA A 18 -15.21 -10.17 1.08
N LEU A 19 -14.80 -11.41 0.79
CA LEU A 19 -15.65 -12.44 0.21
C LEU A 19 -16.88 -12.72 1.09
N LYS A 20 -16.68 -12.86 2.40
CA LYS A 20 -17.77 -13.08 3.36
C LYS A 20 -18.78 -11.93 3.39
N ILE A 21 -18.32 -10.69 3.31
CA ILE A 21 -19.18 -9.50 3.36
C ILE A 21 -19.92 -9.27 2.03
N THR A 22 -19.22 -9.48 0.91
CA THR A 22 -19.73 -9.16 -0.44
C THR A 22 -20.46 -10.32 -1.10
N GLY A 23 -20.43 -11.52 -0.50
CA GLY A 23 -21.01 -12.73 -1.07
C GLY A 23 -20.28 -13.23 -2.33
N GLY A 24 -19.06 -12.76 -2.58
CA GLY A 24 -18.28 -13.12 -3.78
C GLY A 24 -18.70 -12.41 -5.06
N SER A 25 -19.57 -11.40 -4.98
CA SER A 25 -19.91 -10.57 -6.14
C SER A 25 -18.68 -9.81 -6.64
N GLU A 26 -18.35 -9.98 -7.92
CA GLU A 26 -17.13 -9.41 -8.52
C GLU A 26 -17.07 -7.88 -8.37
N TRP A 27 -18.17 -7.19 -8.67
CA TRP A 27 -18.21 -5.72 -8.58
C TRP A 27 -18.04 -5.25 -7.12
N ALA A 28 -18.67 -5.96 -6.18
CA ALA A 28 -18.62 -5.61 -4.76
C ALA A 28 -17.23 -5.89 -4.18
N MET A 29 -16.57 -6.97 -4.61
CA MET A 29 -15.18 -7.24 -4.28
C MET A 29 -14.24 -6.17 -4.83
N ARG A 30 -14.42 -5.74 -6.08
CA ARG A 30 -13.62 -4.64 -6.65
C ARG A 30 -13.79 -3.36 -5.82
N LEU A 31 -15.03 -3.02 -5.44
CA LEU A 31 -15.28 -1.87 -4.56
C LEU A 31 -14.70 -2.02 -3.16
N ALA A 32 -14.72 -3.22 -2.57
CA ALA A 32 -14.15 -3.46 -1.24
C ALA A 32 -12.64 -3.18 -1.20
N PHE A 33 -11.95 -3.33 -2.33
CA PHE A 33 -10.51 -3.07 -2.45
C PHE A 33 -10.16 -1.69 -3.03
N LEU A 34 -11.12 -0.96 -3.59
CA LEU A 34 -10.95 0.41 -4.08
C LEU A 34 -10.33 1.37 -3.03
N PRO A 35 -10.65 1.28 -1.72
CA PRO A 35 -10.01 2.12 -0.71
C PRO A 35 -8.48 2.00 -0.69
N PHE A 36 -7.89 0.85 -1.03
CA PHE A 36 -6.44 0.70 -1.07
C PHE A 36 -5.82 1.44 -2.26
N ASP A 37 -6.48 1.42 -3.42
CA ASP A 37 -6.05 2.17 -4.60
C ASP A 37 -6.14 3.69 -4.34
N LEU A 38 -7.19 4.15 -3.66
CA LEU A 38 -7.31 5.54 -3.21
C LEU A 38 -6.26 5.91 -2.15
N ALA A 39 -5.99 5.02 -1.20
CA ALA A 39 -4.98 5.24 -0.18
C ALA A 39 -3.58 5.34 -0.78
N LEU A 40 -3.28 4.54 -1.81
CA LEU A 40 -2.05 4.66 -2.61
C LEU A 40 -1.97 6.02 -3.32
N ALA A 41 -3.05 6.45 -4.00
CA ALA A 41 -3.11 7.77 -4.65
C ALA A 41 -2.86 8.92 -3.65
N CYS A 42 -3.52 8.88 -2.49
CA CYS A 42 -3.32 9.83 -1.41
C CYS A 42 -1.89 9.80 -0.86
N GLY A 43 -1.31 8.62 -0.68
CA GLY A 43 0.07 8.44 -0.24
C GLY A 43 1.08 9.03 -1.24
N LEU A 44 0.89 8.75 -2.53
CA LEU A 44 1.71 9.32 -3.61
C LEU A 44 1.63 10.85 -3.62
N TYR A 45 0.43 11.41 -3.47
CA TYR A 45 0.25 12.86 -3.36
C TYR A 45 0.91 13.44 -2.12
N ALA A 46 0.76 12.79 -0.96
CA ALA A 46 1.38 13.21 0.30
C ALA A 46 2.91 13.13 0.27
N LEU A 47 3.48 12.23 -0.54
CA LEU A 47 4.91 12.15 -0.80
C LEU A 47 5.34 13.25 -1.80
N ALA A 48 4.65 13.35 -2.93
CA ALA A 48 4.94 14.32 -3.98
C ALA A 48 4.95 15.77 -3.46
N ARG A 49 3.97 16.14 -2.62
CA ARG A 49 3.87 17.50 -2.05
C ARG A 49 5.06 17.90 -1.18
N ARG A 50 5.89 16.96 -0.74
CA ARG A 50 7.09 17.25 0.06
C ARG A 50 8.30 17.59 -0.80
N PHE A 51 8.36 17.06 -2.02
CA PHE A 51 9.52 17.17 -2.90
C PHE A 51 9.27 18.03 -4.15
N LEU A 52 8.00 18.29 -4.49
CA LEU A 52 7.61 18.94 -5.75
C LEU A 52 6.74 20.17 -5.46
N ALA A 53 6.99 21.26 -6.19
CA ALA A 53 6.18 22.47 -6.12
C ALA A 53 4.76 22.29 -6.71
N ARG A 54 4.60 21.39 -7.69
CA ARG A 54 3.32 21.07 -8.35
C ARG A 54 3.02 19.56 -8.24
N PRO A 55 2.56 19.08 -7.08
CA PRO A 55 2.47 17.64 -6.81
C PRO A 55 1.33 16.91 -7.54
N LEU A 56 0.27 17.62 -7.95
CA LEU A 56 -0.90 16.98 -8.58
C LEU A 56 -0.57 16.37 -9.95
N LEU A 57 0.17 17.08 -10.81
CA LEU A 57 0.46 16.62 -12.17
C LEU A 57 1.20 15.27 -12.20
N PRO A 58 2.32 15.09 -11.48
CA PRO A 58 3.03 13.82 -11.45
C PRO A 58 2.18 12.66 -10.92
N VAL A 59 1.35 12.92 -9.90
CA VAL A 59 0.46 11.90 -9.35
C VAL A 59 -0.59 11.49 -10.38
N LEU A 60 -1.23 12.46 -11.05
CA LEU A 60 -2.21 12.17 -12.10
C LEU A 60 -1.59 11.40 -13.26
N ILE A 61 -0.34 11.70 -13.64
CA ILE A 61 0.40 10.93 -14.66
C ILE A 61 0.56 9.47 -14.22
N VAL A 62 0.95 9.24 -12.96
CA VAL A 62 1.09 7.87 -12.43
C VAL A 62 -0.27 7.15 -12.38
N LEU A 63 -1.34 7.82 -11.96
CA LEU A 63 -2.68 7.24 -11.90
C LEU A 63 -3.27 6.96 -13.29
N ALA A 64 -2.94 7.78 -14.28
CA ALA A 64 -3.33 7.58 -15.68
C ALA A 64 -2.47 6.54 -16.41
N CYS A 65 -1.38 6.06 -15.78
CA CYS A 65 -0.52 5.04 -16.37
C CYS A 65 -1.33 3.75 -16.62
N PRO A 66 -1.19 3.10 -17.80
CA PRO A 66 -1.90 1.87 -18.10
C PRO A 66 -1.71 0.77 -17.06
N ALA A 67 -0.51 0.66 -16.48
CA ALA A 67 -0.22 -0.32 -15.43
C ALA A 67 -1.09 -0.10 -14.18
N PHE A 68 -1.34 1.15 -13.79
CA PHE A 68 -2.19 1.48 -12.65
C PHE A 68 -3.67 1.29 -12.97
N VAL A 69 -4.12 1.76 -14.14
CA VAL A 69 -5.53 1.66 -14.55
C VAL A 69 -5.95 0.19 -14.69
N VAL A 70 -5.12 -0.64 -15.32
CA VAL A 70 -5.38 -2.08 -15.44
C VAL A 70 -5.23 -2.77 -14.08
N GLY A 71 -4.19 -2.45 -13.32
CA GLY A 71 -3.93 -3.04 -12.00
C GLY A 71 -5.02 -2.76 -10.96
N SER A 72 -5.61 -1.57 -10.98
CA SER A 72 -6.68 -1.19 -10.04
C SER A 72 -7.96 -2.03 -10.23
N ASN A 73 -8.20 -2.54 -11.44
CA ASN A 73 -9.34 -3.43 -11.72
C ASN A 73 -9.13 -4.88 -11.27
N LEU A 74 -7.90 -5.27 -10.93
CA LEU A 74 -7.52 -6.63 -10.60
C LEU A 74 -7.36 -6.80 -9.09
N LEU A 75 -7.75 -7.95 -8.55
CA LEU A 75 -7.59 -8.25 -7.12
C LEU A 75 -6.27 -8.98 -6.88
N TYR A 76 -5.18 -8.23 -6.84
CA TYR A 76 -3.83 -8.74 -6.54
C TYR A 76 -3.28 -8.19 -5.22
N PRO A 77 -2.39 -8.93 -4.54
CA PRO A 77 -1.72 -8.46 -3.33
C PRO A 77 -0.86 -7.20 -3.56
N ASP A 78 -0.41 -6.99 -4.80
CA ASP A 78 0.46 -5.88 -5.19
C ASP A 78 -0.13 -4.52 -4.82
N LYS A 79 -1.43 -4.29 -5.06
CA LYS A 79 -2.06 -2.99 -4.74
C LYS A 79 -2.00 -2.68 -3.25
N MET A 80 -2.27 -3.67 -2.40
CA MET A 80 -2.30 -3.49 -0.95
C MET A 80 -0.89 -3.30 -0.39
N SER A 81 0.05 -4.14 -0.85
CA SER A 81 1.45 -4.05 -0.45
C SER A 81 2.05 -2.69 -0.83
N THR A 82 1.70 -2.16 -2.01
CA THR A 82 2.17 -0.86 -2.48
C THR A 82 1.49 0.29 -1.73
N ALA A 83 0.17 0.20 -1.49
CA ALA A 83 -0.57 1.19 -0.72
C ALA A 83 -0.01 1.33 0.71
N PHE A 84 0.12 0.21 1.43
CA PHE A 84 0.71 0.20 2.76
C PHE A 84 2.16 0.68 2.76
N GLY A 85 2.97 0.23 1.80
CA GLY A 85 4.36 0.65 1.68
C GLY A 85 4.54 2.15 1.50
N VAL A 86 3.77 2.78 0.61
CA VAL A 86 3.84 4.23 0.38
C VAL A 86 3.33 5.01 1.60
N ILE A 87 2.27 4.56 2.25
CA ILE A 87 1.75 5.20 3.48
C ILE A 87 2.78 5.09 4.61
N ALA A 88 3.43 3.94 4.75
CA ALA A 88 4.51 3.74 5.72
C ALA A 88 5.65 4.74 5.46
N LEU A 89 6.07 4.94 4.21
CA LEU A 89 7.08 5.95 3.86
C LEU A 89 6.64 7.37 4.23
N VAL A 90 5.40 7.75 3.93
CA VAL A 90 4.87 9.07 4.29
C VAL A 90 4.87 9.26 5.80
N GLY A 91 4.44 8.25 6.57
CA GLY A 91 4.44 8.26 8.03
C GLY A 91 5.85 8.38 8.60
N PHE A 92 6.79 7.61 8.07
CA PHE A 92 8.20 7.63 8.49
C PHE A 92 8.82 9.01 8.26
N LEU A 93 8.68 9.57 7.06
CA LEU A 93 9.18 10.91 6.75
C LEU A 93 8.54 11.97 7.63
N LYS A 94 7.26 11.80 8.01
CA LYS A 94 6.60 12.73 8.95
C LYS A 94 7.20 12.61 10.36
N GLY A 95 7.38 11.38 10.84
CA GLY A 95 7.96 11.11 12.15
C GLY A 95 9.39 11.61 12.30
N SER A 96 10.20 11.49 11.24
CA SER A 96 11.56 12.02 11.18
C SER A 96 11.58 13.55 11.25
N GLN A 97 10.71 14.24 10.50
CA GLN A 97 10.66 15.71 10.50
C GLN A 97 10.12 16.30 11.80
N GLU A 98 9.09 15.68 12.39
CA GLU A 98 8.44 16.16 13.62
C GLU A 98 9.09 15.61 14.90
N ASN A 99 10.14 14.79 14.77
CA ASN A 99 10.82 14.07 15.85
C ASN A 99 9.85 13.33 16.81
N HIS A 100 8.74 12.83 16.25
CA HIS A 100 7.62 12.31 17.02
C HIS A 100 7.57 10.78 16.94
N GLN A 101 7.93 10.13 18.03
CA GLN A 101 8.12 8.67 18.10
C GLN A 101 6.88 7.84 17.73
N GLY A 102 5.68 8.37 17.95
CA GLY A 102 4.44 7.70 17.55
C GLY A 102 4.30 7.47 16.04
N TRP A 103 4.82 8.38 15.21
CA TRP A 103 4.77 8.24 13.75
C TRP A 103 5.75 7.16 13.25
N PHE A 104 6.88 6.99 13.92
CA PHE A 104 7.83 5.91 13.62
C PHE A 104 7.21 4.53 13.86
N TRP A 105 6.65 4.31 15.05
CA TRP A 105 6.00 3.04 15.37
C TRP A 105 4.82 2.74 14.44
N GLY A 106 4.00 3.75 14.15
CA GLY A 106 2.90 3.63 13.19
C GLY A 106 3.41 3.24 11.78
N SER A 107 4.46 3.89 11.30
CA SER A 107 5.05 3.58 9.99
C SER A 107 5.66 2.18 9.92
N ALA A 108 6.33 1.73 10.99
CA ALA A 108 6.92 0.39 11.06
C ALA A 108 5.85 -0.71 11.05
N LEU A 109 4.75 -0.51 11.78
CA LEU A 109 3.61 -1.44 11.78
C LEU A 109 2.99 -1.56 10.38
N ILE A 110 2.80 -0.44 9.70
CA ILE A 110 2.23 -0.42 8.35
C ILE A 110 3.21 -1.06 7.34
N ALA A 111 4.52 -0.82 7.47
CA ALA A 111 5.53 -1.48 6.63
C ALA A 111 5.53 -3.00 6.84
N ALA A 112 5.40 -3.48 8.08
CA ALA A 112 5.26 -4.90 8.37
C ALA A 112 3.98 -5.48 7.75
N ALA A 113 2.85 -4.76 7.82
CA ALA A 113 1.63 -5.16 7.14
C ALA A 113 1.82 -5.27 5.61
N ALA A 114 2.57 -4.36 5.00
CA ALA A 114 2.91 -4.44 3.57
C ALA A 114 3.67 -5.73 3.22
N MET A 115 4.66 -6.12 4.05
CA MET A 115 5.41 -7.38 3.89
C MET A 115 4.51 -8.61 4.06
N LEU A 116 3.54 -8.55 4.98
CA LEU A 116 2.56 -9.61 5.17
C LEU A 116 1.52 -9.69 4.04
N CYS A 117 1.43 -8.69 3.16
CA CYS A 117 0.69 -8.80 1.88
C CYS A 117 1.55 -9.43 0.78
N LYS A 118 2.83 -9.02 0.67
CA LYS A 118 3.77 -9.53 -0.34
C LYS A 118 5.21 -9.38 0.15
N TYR A 119 6.01 -10.45 0.09
CA TYR A 119 7.42 -10.43 0.55
C TYR A 119 8.28 -9.39 -0.18
N ALA A 120 7.98 -9.10 -1.45
CA ALA A 120 8.66 -8.07 -2.24
C ALA A 120 8.54 -6.66 -1.62
N ALA A 121 7.58 -6.42 -0.73
CA ALA A 121 7.43 -5.16 -0.02
C ALA A 121 8.52 -4.90 1.04
N VAL A 122 9.48 -5.81 1.22
CA VAL A 122 10.69 -5.59 2.04
C VAL A 122 11.50 -4.36 1.61
N VAL A 123 11.34 -3.91 0.36
CA VAL A 123 11.96 -2.68 -0.15
C VAL A 123 11.57 -1.46 0.69
N PHE A 124 10.33 -1.39 1.20
CA PHE A 124 9.86 -0.23 1.97
C PHE A 124 10.60 -0.05 3.31
N PRO A 125 10.67 -1.04 4.22
CA PRO A 125 11.47 -0.91 5.43
C PRO A 125 12.96 -0.70 5.14
N LEU A 126 13.50 -1.29 4.06
CA LEU A 126 14.89 -1.04 3.65
C LEU A 126 15.12 0.43 3.27
N THR A 127 14.21 1.02 2.49
CA THR A 127 14.30 2.45 2.17
C THR A 127 14.16 3.33 3.41
N VAL A 128 13.30 2.94 4.35
CA VAL A 128 13.18 3.62 5.65
C VAL A 128 14.51 3.58 6.43
N MET A 129 15.15 2.41 6.51
CA MET A 129 16.44 2.26 7.19
C MET A 129 17.58 3.04 6.52
N ALA A 130 17.58 3.13 5.18
CA ALA A 130 18.62 3.85 4.45
C ALA A 130 18.58 5.38 4.67
N TYR A 131 17.43 5.92 5.07
CA TYR A 131 17.23 7.35 5.32
C TYR A 131 17.08 7.69 6.83
N ALA A 132 17.22 6.70 7.72
CA ALA A 132 17.23 6.88 9.18
C ALA A 132 18.62 7.24 9.69
#